data_AF-A0A317K642-F1
#
_entry.id   AF-A0A317K642-F1
#
_cell.length_a   1.000
_cell.length_b   1.000
_cell.length_c   1.000
_cell.angle_alpha   90.00
_cell.angle_beta   90.00
_cell.angle_gamma   90.00
#
_symmetry.space_group_name_H-M   'P 1'
#
loop_
_entity.id
_entity.type
_entity.pdbx_description
1 polymer ?
#
loop_
_entity_poly.entity_id
_entity_poly.type
_entity_poly.pdbx_seq_one_letter_code
_entity_poly.pdbx_strand_id
1 'polypeptide(L)'
;MESDEGFTPVFVSYHQFQVGGGAERGDDLGLYTVGDDLLQVTGRSQLTVLTGPHTGHVGVRLTLLGSAPPEDDHHGWQAGAEATVWLPDGRVSVCGLMGDCPPPLRQVEVGGPGLFRVRVESRDRTRKGTLAVPEGPERYQVTIWPVDEDPGFRTLRRDDLPSPAWQPNPARAAGWAMVRLVTLADPDPREVALRRAATGNGETPVHPPADRAVVRRHRTMAVDRATDLLSRPAELLGATVQGDELVLPVGGLEVRLQAVAADGGLVARWRWVPKPGTASPVPDARNSTVEVGVTPASGDGTAGLAVVHRGVPASDAILLGLVWDHLLDRLLETPAGGGGTPHPWEPVLAELATRAAATAARNRRRHLEFEARRWGGAPPSDGLRRVPANTIGLARLDRPFLDALADAAPDVQRAVARWGARQACALAGLTGIGWIARALTALERGEPLPPPFDDDQQAWARLWADDRVPSTTVTTPDGTPNCSQQAIALPAVRAAAHEDPLAGAVDTVYFAALAAGADHREVLAAANVILADLSAAR
;
A
#
# COMPACT_ATOMS: atom_id res chain seq x y z
N MET A 1 -24.35 -30.10 39.21
CA MET A 1 -24.65 -28.87 38.44
C MET A 1 -23.64 -27.83 38.91
N GLU A 2 -22.38 -27.98 38.47
CA GLU A 2 -21.33 -27.00 38.75
C GLU A 2 -21.74 -25.68 38.09
N SER A 3 -21.59 -24.58 38.83
CA SER A 3 -21.87 -23.23 38.35
C SER A 3 -21.10 -22.97 37.05
N ASP A 4 -21.79 -22.42 36.05
CA ASP A 4 -21.25 -22.00 34.75
C ASP A 4 -20.35 -20.74 34.87
N GLU A 5 -19.66 -20.58 36.01
CA GLU A 5 -18.90 -19.38 36.36
C GLU A 5 -17.72 -19.18 35.40
N GLY A 6 -17.81 -18.11 34.61
CA GLY A 6 -16.70 -17.60 33.79
C GLY A 6 -16.71 -17.97 32.31
N PHE A 7 -17.69 -18.74 31.82
CA PHE A 7 -17.87 -18.95 30.38
C PHE A 7 -18.87 -17.95 29.80
N THR A 8 -18.48 -17.26 28.73
CA THR A 8 -19.34 -16.34 27.99
C THR A 8 -19.94 -17.07 26.78
N PRO A 9 -21.26 -17.03 26.57
CA PRO A 9 -21.86 -17.63 25.38
C PRO A 9 -21.42 -16.87 24.12
N VAL A 10 -20.93 -17.59 23.12
CA VAL A 10 -20.57 -17.07 21.80
C VAL A 10 -21.43 -17.76 20.75
N PHE A 11 -22.14 -16.98 19.92
CA PHE A 11 -22.88 -17.55 18.81
C PHE A 11 -21.93 -17.97 17.68
N VAL A 12 -21.90 -19.26 17.36
CA VAL A 12 -21.08 -19.82 16.28
C VAL A 12 -21.93 -20.10 15.05
N SER A 13 -21.28 -20.00 13.89
CA SER A 13 -21.86 -20.30 12.58
C SER A 13 -20.78 -20.96 11.72
N TYR A 14 -21.16 -21.92 10.89
CA TYR A 14 -20.22 -22.68 10.05
C TYR A 14 -19.14 -23.42 10.86
N HIS A 15 -19.51 -23.97 12.02
CA HIS A 15 -18.59 -24.74 12.87
C HIS A 15 -17.39 -23.93 13.39
N GLN A 16 -17.50 -22.61 13.55
CA GLN A 16 -16.33 -21.84 13.95
C GLN A 16 -16.61 -20.52 14.69
N PHE A 17 -15.60 -20.11 15.46
CA PHE A 17 -15.39 -18.75 15.94
C PHE A 17 -13.94 -18.33 15.68
N GLN A 18 -13.66 -17.03 15.79
CA GLN A 18 -12.37 -16.44 15.46
C GLN A 18 -11.74 -15.79 16.68
N VAL A 19 -10.41 -15.89 16.79
CA VAL A 19 -9.60 -15.22 17.81
C VAL A 19 -8.59 -14.31 17.10
N GLY A 20 -8.57 -13.01 17.39
CA GLY A 20 -7.64 -12.08 16.75
C GLY A 20 -7.96 -10.60 16.95
N GLY A 21 -7.20 -9.70 16.32
CA GLY A 21 -7.28 -8.24 16.52
C GLY A 21 -8.59 -7.57 16.04
N GLY A 22 -9.46 -8.32 15.36
CA GLY A 22 -10.69 -7.80 14.75
C GLY A 22 -10.43 -7.27 13.33
N ALA A 23 -11.21 -7.79 12.38
CA ALA A 23 -11.29 -7.47 10.94
C ALA A 23 -10.28 -6.43 10.38
N GLU A 24 -9.00 -6.79 10.26
CA GLU A 24 -8.21 -6.25 9.15
C GLU A 24 -8.84 -6.80 7.86
N ARG A 25 -9.59 -5.95 7.15
CA ARG A 25 -10.17 -6.31 5.86
C ARG A 25 -9.04 -6.78 4.94
N GLY A 26 -9.01 -8.07 4.68
CA GLY A 26 -8.02 -8.67 3.80
C GLY A 26 -6.69 -9.00 4.48
N ASP A 27 -6.66 -9.44 5.74
CA ASP A 27 -5.52 -10.17 6.34
C ASP A 27 -5.81 -11.68 6.51
N ASP A 28 -6.90 -12.15 5.92
CA ASP A 28 -7.34 -13.55 5.94
C ASP A 28 -6.54 -14.40 4.91
N LEU A 29 -6.05 -15.55 5.34
CA LEU A 29 -5.49 -16.66 4.55
C LEU A 29 -6.54 -17.25 3.59
N GLY A 30 -7.83 -16.91 3.75
CA GLY A 30 -8.94 -17.50 3.03
C GLY A 30 -9.08 -18.98 3.41
N LEU A 31 -9.29 -19.85 2.43
CA LEU A 31 -9.42 -21.30 2.64
C LEU A 31 -8.07 -22.03 2.87
N TYR A 32 -6.96 -21.30 2.98
CA TYR A 32 -5.59 -21.86 3.00
C TYR A 32 -5.06 -21.95 4.42
N THR A 33 -5.71 -22.74 5.26
CA THR A 33 -5.41 -22.76 6.69
C THR A 33 -4.33 -23.81 7.04
N VAL A 34 -3.54 -23.50 8.07
CA VAL A 34 -2.58 -24.44 8.69
C VAL A 34 -3.03 -24.69 10.11
N GLY A 35 -3.10 -25.95 10.53
CA GLY A 35 -3.57 -26.30 11.87
C GLY A 35 -4.18 -27.70 11.91
N ASP A 36 -4.99 -27.95 12.92
CA ASP A 36 -5.72 -29.19 13.10
C ASP A 36 -7.25 -28.96 13.07
N ASP A 37 -7.98 -29.91 13.64
CA ASP A 37 -9.43 -29.92 13.74
C ASP A 37 -9.97 -29.13 14.93
N LEU A 38 -9.11 -28.49 15.73
CA LEU A 38 -9.47 -27.57 16.80
C LEU A 38 -9.05 -26.14 16.48
N LEU A 39 -7.80 -25.92 16.05
CA LEU A 39 -7.25 -24.58 15.87
C LEU A 39 -6.56 -24.45 14.51
N GLN A 40 -6.86 -23.36 13.82
CA GLN A 40 -6.32 -23.05 12.51
C GLN A 40 -5.75 -21.64 12.46
N VAL A 41 -4.54 -21.51 11.91
CA VAL A 41 -3.95 -20.23 11.51
C VAL A 41 -4.65 -19.79 10.22
N THR A 42 -5.37 -18.67 10.31
CA THR A 42 -6.17 -18.13 9.19
C THR A 42 -5.80 -16.69 8.84
N GLY A 43 -4.75 -16.13 9.44
CA GLY A 43 -4.11 -14.89 9.07
C GLY A 43 -2.89 -14.65 9.97
N ARG A 44 -2.13 -13.57 9.76
CA ARG A 44 -1.11 -13.19 10.75
C ARG A 44 -1.77 -12.65 12.02
N SER A 45 -2.94 -12.00 11.89
CA SER A 45 -3.66 -11.39 13.02
C SER A 45 -4.94 -12.13 13.42
N GLN A 46 -5.12 -13.35 12.91
CA GLN A 46 -6.37 -14.11 13.07
C GLN A 46 -6.16 -15.62 13.11
N LEU A 47 -6.84 -16.25 14.06
CA LEU A 47 -6.96 -17.69 14.22
C LEU A 47 -8.44 -18.08 14.14
N THR A 48 -8.72 -19.28 13.65
CA THR A 48 -10.06 -19.87 13.62
C THR A 48 -10.09 -21.09 14.53
N VAL A 49 -11.05 -21.13 15.44
CA VAL A 49 -11.31 -22.29 16.32
C VAL A 49 -12.51 -23.05 15.76
N LEU A 50 -12.33 -24.35 15.56
CA LEU A 50 -13.36 -25.24 15.04
C LEU A 50 -14.21 -25.85 16.17
N THR A 51 -15.52 -25.81 15.94
CA THR A 51 -16.55 -26.25 16.88
C THR A 51 -17.38 -27.39 16.32
N GLY A 52 -17.95 -28.21 17.20
CA GLY A 52 -18.85 -29.28 16.77
C GLY A 52 -20.18 -28.77 16.19
N PRO A 53 -20.93 -27.84 16.83
CA PRO A 53 -22.18 -27.34 16.28
C PRO A 53 -21.93 -26.47 15.05
N HIS A 54 -22.72 -26.68 13.99
CA HIS A 54 -22.68 -25.81 12.83
C HIS A 54 -23.16 -24.40 13.19
N THR A 55 -24.29 -24.31 13.89
CA THR A 55 -24.92 -23.04 14.30
C THR A 55 -25.49 -23.22 15.70
N GLY A 56 -25.18 -22.31 16.61
CA GLY A 56 -25.62 -22.39 18.00
C GLY A 56 -24.73 -21.57 18.93
N HIS A 57 -24.83 -21.80 20.24
CA HIS A 57 -23.94 -21.17 21.22
C HIS A 57 -22.96 -22.18 21.78
N VAL A 58 -21.72 -21.74 21.98
CA VAL A 58 -20.69 -22.45 22.75
C VAL A 58 -20.25 -21.56 23.91
N GLY A 59 -19.76 -22.15 24.99
CA GLY A 59 -19.19 -21.43 26.12
C GLY A 59 -17.72 -21.12 25.86
N VAL A 60 -17.33 -19.84 25.87
CA VAL A 60 -15.93 -19.42 25.70
C VAL A 60 -15.45 -18.66 26.93
N ARG A 61 -14.27 -19.03 27.43
CA ARG A 61 -13.54 -18.31 28.47
C ARG A 61 -12.23 -17.80 27.91
N LEU A 62 -11.98 -16.49 28.05
CA LEU A 62 -10.72 -15.86 27.67
C LEU A 62 -9.87 -15.60 28.92
N THR A 63 -8.64 -16.09 28.93
CA THR A 63 -7.66 -15.91 30.00
C THR A 63 -6.42 -15.23 29.44
N LEU A 64 -5.99 -14.13 30.05
CA LEU A 64 -4.76 -13.43 29.70
C LEU A 64 -3.69 -13.70 30.76
N LEU A 65 -2.52 -14.16 30.33
CA LEU A 65 -1.38 -14.45 31.20
C LEU A 65 -0.18 -13.59 30.80
N GLY A 66 0.68 -13.28 31.77
CA GLY A 66 1.94 -12.58 31.51
C GLY A 66 3.04 -13.47 30.95
N SER A 67 2.88 -14.80 31.02
CA SER A 67 3.84 -15.79 30.56
C SER A 67 3.16 -17.10 30.18
N ALA A 68 3.90 -18.01 29.57
CA ALA A 68 3.40 -19.32 29.19
C ALA A 68 2.84 -20.09 30.41
N PRO A 69 1.66 -20.72 30.29
CA PRO A 69 1.15 -21.63 31.31
C PRO A 69 2.00 -22.92 31.36
N PRO A 70 2.00 -23.66 32.50
CA PRO A 70 2.70 -24.93 32.61
C PRO A 70 2.30 -25.94 31.52
N GLU A 71 3.24 -26.77 31.06
CA GLU A 71 2.99 -27.75 29.99
C GLU A 71 2.04 -28.88 30.42
N ASP A 72 1.94 -29.20 31.72
CA ASP A 72 1.08 -30.28 32.21
C ASP A 72 -0.31 -29.82 32.67
N ASP A 73 -0.64 -28.53 32.53
CA ASP A 73 -1.91 -27.96 32.98
C ASP A 73 -3.05 -28.21 31.97
N HIS A 74 -3.32 -29.49 31.73
CA HIS A 74 -4.35 -29.97 30.79
C HIS A 74 -5.45 -30.81 31.48
N HIS A 75 -5.52 -30.76 32.81
CA HIS A 75 -6.45 -31.57 33.58
C HIS A 75 -7.90 -31.17 33.27
N GLY A 76 -8.68 -32.13 32.75
CA GLY A 76 -10.11 -31.92 32.42
C GLY A 76 -10.42 -31.42 31.00
N TRP A 77 -9.41 -31.18 30.16
CA TRP A 77 -9.58 -30.82 28.74
C TRP A 77 -9.37 -32.02 27.81
N GLN A 78 -10.20 -32.13 26.77
CA GLN A 78 -10.20 -33.27 25.84
C GLN A 78 -9.34 -33.03 24.60
N ALA A 79 -9.29 -31.79 24.10
CA ALA A 79 -8.40 -31.38 23.02
C ALA A 79 -7.73 -30.05 23.34
N GLY A 80 -6.52 -29.84 22.81
CA GLY A 80 -5.71 -28.66 23.02
C GLY A 80 -4.77 -28.39 21.86
N ALA A 81 -4.68 -27.14 21.43
CA ALA A 81 -3.81 -26.71 20.34
C ALA A 81 -3.28 -25.29 20.59
N GLU A 82 -2.15 -24.97 19.98
CA GLU A 82 -1.52 -23.66 20.09
C GLU A 82 -1.09 -23.09 18.74
N ALA A 83 -1.20 -21.77 18.62
CA ALA A 83 -0.68 -21.01 17.49
C ALA A 83 -0.28 -19.60 17.93
N THR A 84 0.48 -18.91 17.09
CA THR A 84 0.92 -17.53 17.32
C THR A 84 0.03 -16.57 16.53
N VAL A 85 -0.23 -15.39 17.09
CA VAL A 85 -0.98 -14.30 16.45
C VAL A 85 -0.25 -12.97 16.66
N TRP A 86 -0.24 -12.13 15.63
CA TRP A 86 0.21 -10.74 15.69
C TRP A 86 -0.97 -9.83 16.02
N LEU A 87 -0.85 -9.02 17.06
CA LEU A 87 -1.89 -8.07 17.47
C LEU A 87 -1.33 -6.64 17.35
N PRO A 88 -1.57 -5.93 16.23
CA PRO A 88 -0.95 -4.62 15.94
C PRO A 88 -1.43 -3.48 16.85
N ASP A 89 -2.58 -3.63 17.49
CA ASP A 89 -3.17 -2.64 18.41
C ASP A 89 -3.12 -3.11 19.87
N GLY A 90 -2.56 -4.29 20.13
CA GLY A 90 -2.55 -4.90 21.47
C GLY A 90 -3.94 -5.25 21.98
N ARG A 91 -4.89 -5.50 21.08
CA ARG A 91 -6.25 -5.91 21.42
C ARG A 91 -6.57 -7.25 20.78
N VAL A 92 -7.37 -8.04 21.48
CA VAL A 92 -7.88 -9.31 20.98
C VAL A 92 -9.40 -9.36 21.09
N SER A 93 -10.03 -10.00 20.13
CA SER A 93 -11.45 -10.27 20.11
C SER A 93 -11.70 -11.74 19.85
N VAL A 94 -12.73 -12.30 20.50
CA VAL A 94 -13.26 -13.63 20.21
C VAL A 94 -14.70 -13.50 19.74
N CYS A 95 -14.93 -13.77 18.46
CA CYS A 95 -16.22 -13.51 17.80
C CYS A 95 -16.67 -14.71 16.96
N GLY A 96 -17.98 -14.94 16.84
CA GLY A 96 -18.51 -15.86 15.84
C GLY A 96 -18.30 -15.34 14.42
N LEU A 97 -18.17 -16.23 13.42
CA LEU A 97 -17.93 -15.81 12.03
C LEU A 97 -19.04 -14.89 11.47
N MET A 98 -20.29 -15.32 11.59
CA MET A 98 -21.49 -14.53 11.25
C MET A 98 -22.26 -14.14 12.52
N GLY A 99 -21.65 -14.38 13.68
CA GLY A 99 -22.24 -14.23 14.99
C GLY A 99 -21.89 -12.89 15.63
N ASP A 100 -22.28 -12.77 16.89
CA ASP A 100 -21.91 -11.63 17.69
C ASP A 100 -20.46 -11.73 18.18
N CYS A 101 -19.97 -10.61 18.69
CA CYS A 101 -18.74 -10.54 19.45
C CYS A 101 -19.08 -10.05 20.85
N PRO A 102 -19.26 -10.95 21.83
CA PRO A 102 -19.75 -10.60 23.15
C PRO A 102 -18.88 -9.53 23.82
N PRO A 103 -19.47 -8.56 24.54
CA PRO A 103 -18.70 -7.48 25.17
C PRO A 103 -17.50 -7.91 26.03
N PRO A 104 -17.57 -8.99 26.85
CA PRO A 104 -16.42 -9.47 27.62
C PRO A 104 -15.26 -10.02 26.78
N LEU A 105 -15.53 -10.34 25.51
CA LEU A 105 -14.60 -10.98 24.59
C LEU A 105 -14.21 -10.07 23.43
N ARG A 106 -14.64 -8.81 23.41
CA ARG A 106 -14.44 -7.90 22.29
C ARG A 106 -13.43 -6.82 22.65
N GLN A 107 -12.37 -6.70 21.84
CA GLN A 107 -11.35 -5.65 21.96
C GLN A 107 -10.71 -5.61 23.36
N VAL A 108 -10.42 -6.78 23.90
CA VAL A 108 -9.78 -6.96 25.21
C VAL A 108 -8.30 -6.61 25.08
N GLU A 109 -7.79 -5.75 25.96
CA GLU A 109 -6.39 -5.31 25.94
C GLU A 109 -5.46 -6.41 26.47
N VAL A 110 -4.40 -6.73 25.72
CA VAL A 110 -3.47 -7.83 26.02
C VAL A 110 -2.08 -7.36 26.47
N GLY A 111 -1.91 -6.07 26.73
CA GLY A 111 -0.64 -5.50 27.20
C GLY A 111 0.20 -4.80 26.12
N GLY A 112 -0.36 -4.53 24.95
CA GLY A 112 0.24 -3.69 23.89
C GLY A 112 0.48 -4.42 22.56
N PRO A 113 0.87 -3.69 21.50
CA PRO A 113 1.08 -4.26 20.16
C PRO A 113 2.19 -5.31 20.13
N GLY A 114 1.96 -6.53 19.68
CA GLY A 114 2.98 -7.58 19.80
C GLY A 114 2.61 -8.94 19.22
N LEU A 115 3.54 -9.89 19.35
CA LEU A 115 3.27 -11.31 19.12
C LEU A 115 2.73 -11.95 20.39
N PHE A 116 1.71 -12.77 20.22
CA PHE A 116 1.06 -13.49 21.31
C PHE A 116 0.88 -14.94 20.93
N ARG A 117 1.09 -15.81 21.90
CA ARG A 117 0.76 -17.23 21.80
C ARG A 117 -0.66 -17.44 22.29
N VAL A 118 -1.43 -18.20 21.54
CA VAL A 118 -2.82 -18.55 21.84
C VAL A 118 -2.90 -20.05 22.02
N ARG A 119 -3.30 -20.48 23.22
CA ARG A 119 -3.69 -21.87 23.51
C ARG A 119 -5.21 -21.97 23.53
N VAL A 120 -5.75 -22.90 22.76
CA VAL A 120 -7.17 -23.23 22.76
C VAL A 120 -7.32 -24.63 23.31
N GLU A 121 -8.10 -24.76 24.36
CA GLU A 121 -8.46 -26.04 24.97
C GLU A 121 -9.97 -26.20 24.94
N SER A 122 -10.43 -27.43 24.75
CA SER A 122 -11.84 -27.72 24.57
C SER A 122 -12.26 -29.01 25.27
N ARG A 123 -13.53 -29.04 25.68
CA ARG A 123 -14.20 -30.21 26.24
C ARG A 123 -15.67 -30.22 25.83
N ASP A 124 -16.28 -31.39 25.98
CA ASP A 124 -17.68 -31.64 25.65
C ASP A 124 -17.96 -31.43 24.15
N ARG A 125 -16.93 -31.56 23.28
CA ARG A 125 -17.06 -31.38 21.83
C ARG A 125 -17.94 -32.46 21.22
N THR A 126 -18.82 -32.04 20.32
CA THR A 126 -19.77 -32.88 19.61
C THR A 126 -19.25 -33.21 18.21
N ARG A 127 -19.50 -34.45 17.78
CA ARG A 127 -19.12 -34.90 16.44
C ARG A 127 -19.97 -34.17 15.39
N LYS A 128 -19.30 -33.63 14.37
CA LYS A 128 -19.92 -33.04 13.18
C LYS A 128 -21.01 -33.96 12.59
N GLY A 129 -22.24 -33.44 12.49
CA GLY A 129 -23.38 -34.15 11.89
C GLY A 129 -24.18 -35.06 12.84
N THR A 130 -23.88 -35.04 14.14
CA THR A 130 -24.63 -35.83 15.13
C THR A 130 -25.90 -35.09 15.55
N LEU A 131 -27.05 -35.77 15.48
CA LEU A 131 -28.36 -35.24 15.93
C LEU A 131 -28.58 -35.37 17.44
N ALA A 132 -27.64 -35.97 18.17
CA ALA A 132 -27.73 -36.13 19.62
C ALA A 132 -27.61 -34.75 20.28
N VAL A 133 -28.60 -34.42 21.13
CA VAL A 133 -28.55 -33.22 21.98
C VAL A 133 -27.47 -33.47 23.04
N PRO A 134 -26.38 -32.69 23.08
CA PRO A 134 -25.33 -32.90 24.07
C PRO A 134 -25.83 -32.63 25.48
N GLU A 135 -25.20 -33.25 26.49
CA GLU A 135 -25.51 -33.06 27.92
C GLU A 135 -25.20 -31.63 28.42
N GLY A 136 -24.56 -30.79 27.59
CA GLY A 136 -24.30 -29.37 27.82
C GLY A 136 -23.67 -28.69 26.59
N PRO A 137 -23.54 -27.35 26.57
CA PRO A 137 -22.86 -26.64 25.48
C PRO A 137 -21.37 -26.96 25.47
N GLU A 138 -20.76 -27.04 24.28
CA GLU A 138 -19.30 -27.19 24.15
C GLU A 138 -18.58 -26.04 24.85
N ARG A 139 -17.44 -26.33 25.47
CA ARG A 139 -16.68 -25.34 26.24
C ARG A 139 -15.27 -25.19 25.72
N TYR A 140 -14.85 -23.94 25.60
CA TYR A 140 -13.57 -23.53 25.07
C TYR A 140 -12.86 -22.58 26.03
N GLN A 141 -11.62 -22.89 26.37
CA GLN A 141 -10.71 -21.96 27.03
C GLN A 141 -9.70 -21.43 26.01
N VAL A 142 -9.65 -20.12 25.88
CA VAL A 142 -8.68 -19.38 25.06
C VAL A 142 -7.70 -18.69 26.02
N THR A 143 -6.48 -19.17 26.08
CA THR A 143 -5.42 -18.60 26.93
C THR A 143 -4.41 -17.87 26.05
N ILE A 144 -4.09 -16.62 26.38
CA ILE A 144 -3.21 -15.77 25.57
C ILE A 144 -2.09 -15.19 26.43
N TRP A 145 -0.86 -15.23 25.93
CA TRP A 145 0.31 -14.62 26.57
C TRP A 145 1.30 -14.05 25.55
N PRO A 146 2.07 -13.00 25.91
CA PRO A 146 3.04 -12.39 25.00
C PRO A 146 4.22 -13.34 24.73
N VAL A 147 4.77 -13.29 23.51
CA VAL A 147 5.96 -14.03 23.09
C VAL A 147 6.84 -13.19 22.17
N ASP A 148 8.12 -13.51 22.11
CA ASP A 148 9.10 -12.95 21.17
C ASP A 148 9.49 -13.93 20.05
N GLU A 149 8.94 -15.15 20.09
CA GLU A 149 9.15 -16.17 19.08
C GLU A 149 7.84 -16.75 18.51
N ASP A 150 7.87 -17.08 17.22
CA ASP A 150 6.87 -17.93 16.57
C ASP A 150 7.47 -19.34 16.34
N PRO A 151 7.11 -20.34 17.17
CA PRO A 151 7.50 -21.72 16.95
C PRO A 151 6.59 -22.47 15.95
N GLY A 152 5.57 -21.80 15.42
CA GLY A 152 4.57 -22.39 14.55
C GLY A 152 3.43 -23.08 15.31
N PHE A 153 2.52 -23.67 14.56
CA PHE A 153 1.36 -24.39 15.09
C PHE A 153 1.77 -25.67 15.83
N ARG A 154 1.11 -25.98 16.96
CA ARG A 154 1.34 -27.22 17.74
C ARG A 154 0.01 -27.80 18.22
N THR A 155 -0.27 -29.07 17.89
CA THR A 155 -1.30 -29.85 18.58
C THR A 155 -0.74 -30.33 19.92
N LEU A 156 -1.41 -30.02 21.02
CA LEU A 156 -1.04 -30.47 22.37
C LEU A 156 -1.74 -31.79 22.72
N ARG A 157 -3.03 -31.88 22.41
CA ARG A 157 -3.87 -33.06 22.65
C ARG A 157 -4.95 -33.15 21.58
N ARG A 158 -5.12 -34.33 21.00
CA ARG A 158 -6.24 -34.65 20.11
C ARG A 158 -7.37 -35.27 20.94
N ASP A 159 -8.61 -34.92 20.62
CA ASP A 159 -9.76 -35.64 21.15
C ASP A 159 -9.98 -36.96 20.39
N ASP A 160 -10.96 -37.74 20.82
CA ASP A 160 -11.34 -39.01 20.20
C ASP A 160 -12.26 -38.81 18.97
N LEU A 161 -12.43 -37.58 18.47
CA LEU A 161 -13.25 -37.32 17.30
C LEU A 161 -12.51 -37.78 16.03
N PRO A 162 -13.24 -38.33 15.04
CA PRO A 162 -12.63 -38.71 13.78
C PRO A 162 -12.14 -37.46 13.04
N SER A 163 -10.92 -37.54 12.52
CA SER A 163 -10.33 -36.45 11.74
C SER A 163 -11.25 -36.03 10.58
N PRO A 164 -11.45 -34.73 10.36
CA PRO A 164 -12.22 -34.24 9.23
C PRO A 164 -11.56 -34.65 7.91
N ALA A 165 -12.36 -34.74 6.83
CA ALA A 165 -11.86 -35.01 5.48
C ALA A 165 -11.01 -33.86 4.89
N TRP A 166 -10.96 -32.72 5.58
CA TRP A 166 -10.13 -31.56 5.22
C TRP A 166 -8.68 -31.79 5.65
N GLN A 167 -7.73 -31.35 4.82
CA GLN A 167 -6.30 -31.40 5.13
C GLN A 167 -5.67 -30.03 4.88
N PRO A 168 -4.68 -29.62 5.71
CA PRO A 168 -3.95 -28.39 5.49
C PRO A 168 -3.23 -28.43 4.14
N ASN A 169 -3.04 -27.24 3.54
CA ASN A 169 -2.26 -27.09 2.31
C ASN A 169 -1.09 -26.10 2.54
N PRO A 170 0.04 -26.57 3.11
CA PRO A 170 1.17 -25.73 3.45
C PRO A 170 1.73 -24.96 2.25
N ALA A 171 1.72 -25.56 1.06
CA ALA A 171 2.17 -24.88 -0.17
C ALA A 171 1.30 -23.65 -0.50
N ARG A 172 -0.03 -23.76 -0.42
CA ARG A 172 -0.91 -22.61 -0.63
C ARG A 172 -0.78 -21.56 0.47
N ALA A 173 -0.61 -21.98 1.73
CA ALA A 173 -0.37 -21.07 2.85
C ALA A 173 0.93 -20.27 2.66
N ALA A 174 2.02 -20.92 2.25
CA ALA A 174 3.28 -20.25 1.91
C ALA A 174 3.16 -19.35 0.68
N GLY A 175 2.41 -19.77 -0.33
CA GLY A 175 2.08 -18.95 -1.50
C GLY A 175 1.40 -17.63 -1.11
N TRP A 176 0.37 -17.71 -0.27
CA TRP A 176 -0.30 -16.54 0.29
C TRP A 176 0.66 -15.70 1.14
N ALA A 177 1.44 -16.34 2.02
CA ALA A 177 2.32 -15.63 2.96
C ALA A 177 3.38 -14.81 2.22
N MET A 178 4.00 -15.39 1.19
CA MET A 178 4.99 -14.69 0.37
C MET A 178 4.36 -13.53 -0.43
N VAL A 179 3.17 -13.74 -1.01
CA VAL A 179 2.45 -12.65 -1.69
C VAL A 179 2.17 -11.52 -0.71
N ARG A 180 1.74 -11.83 0.52
CA ARG A 180 1.47 -10.84 1.55
C ARG A 180 2.70 -10.05 1.94
N LEU A 181 3.81 -10.72 2.25
CA LEU A 181 5.09 -10.06 2.55
C LEU A 181 5.45 -9.03 1.48
N VAL A 182 5.36 -9.40 0.20
CA VAL A 182 5.72 -8.53 -0.93
C VAL A 182 4.72 -7.39 -1.12
N THR A 183 3.42 -7.66 -0.99
CA THR A 183 2.37 -6.64 -1.21
C THR A 183 2.24 -5.64 -0.07
N LEU A 184 2.55 -6.06 1.18
CA LEU A 184 2.55 -5.20 2.37
C LEU A 184 3.85 -4.40 2.53
N ALA A 185 4.84 -4.61 1.67
CA ALA A 185 6.05 -3.79 1.63
C ALA A 185 5.75 -2.30 1.34
N ASP A 186 4.56 -1.99 0.81
CA ASP A 186 4.00 -0.63 0.83
C ASP A 186 3.18 -0.47 2.13
N PRO A 187 3.65 0.34 3.10
CA PRO A 187 3.08 0.31 4.44
C PRO A 187 1.63 0.80 4.41
N ASP A 188 0.72 0.02 4.99
CA ASP A 188 -0.67 0.42 5.16
C ASP A 188 -0.69 1.79 5.88
N PRO A 189 -1.30 2.84 5.30
CA PRO A 189 -1.43 4.15 5.93
C PRO A 189 -1.98 4.08 7.36
N ARG A 190 -2.81 3.07 7.67
CA ARG A 190 -3.31 2.79 9.03
C ARG A 190 -2.19 2.30 9.94
N GLU A 191 -1.34 1.39 9.48
CA GLU A 191 -0.19 0.87 10.24
C GLU A 191 0.84 1.99 10.50
N VAL A 192 1.08 2.87 9.53
CA VAL A 192 1.93 4.06 9.71
C VAL A 192 1.34 5.02 10.74
N ALA A 193 0.04 5.27 10.70
CA ALA A 193 -0.65 6.11 11.68
C ALA A 193 -0.60 5.51 13.09
N LEU A 194 -0.69 4.19 13.21
CA LEU A 194 -0.62 3.46 14.48
C LEU A 194 0.80 3.46 15.07
N ARG A 195 1.85 3.25 14.26
CA ARG A 195 3.25 3.39 14.72
C ARG A 195 3.52 4.79 15.29
N ARG A 196 2.92 5.83 14.69
CA ARG A 196 3.02 7.21 15.19
C ARG A 196 2.23 7.44 16.48
N ALA A 197 1.08 6.78 16.64
CA ALA A 197 0.26 6.87 17.85
C ALA A 197 0.92 6.13 19.04
N ALA A 198 1.54 4.97 18.80
CA ALA A 198 2.25 4.19 19.82
C ALA A 198 3.47 4.93 20.39
N THR A 199 4.06 5.87 19.63
CA THR A 199 5.19 6.70 20.09
C THR A 199 4.80 7.89 20.97
N GLY A 200 3.54 8.02 21.44
CA GLY A 200 3.07 9.20 22.20
C GLY A 200 2.23 8.92 23.46
N ASN A 201 2.76 9.36 24.61
CA ASN A 201 2.12 9.77 25.87
C ASN A 201 1.06 8.86 26.53
N GLY A 202 1.43 7.65 26.93
CA GLY A 202 0.67 6.81 27.86
C GLY A 202 1.59 5.86 28.61
N GLU A 203 1.25 5.54 29.86
CA GLU A 203 2.08 4.80 30.83
C GLU A 203 2.74 3.52 30.27
N THR A 204 3.98 3.31 30.67
CA THR A 204 4.88 2.27 30.17
C THR A 204 4.41 0.87 30.60
N PRO A 205 4.17 -0.07 29.65
CA PRO A 205 3.96 -1.48 29.97
C PRO A 205 5.20 -2.09 30.62
N VAL A 206 4.99 -3.07 31.51
CA VAL A 206 6.08 -3.72 32.28
C VAL A 206 7.06 -4.49 31.39
N HIS A 207 6.70 -4.82 30.14
CA HIS A 207 7.63 -5.23 29.09
C HIS A 207 7.11 -4.80 27.71
N PRO A 208 7.80 -3.94 26.94
CA PRO A 208 7.45 -3.70 25.56
C PRO A 208 7.73 -4.98 24.74
N PRO A 209 6.76 -5.56 24.02
CA PRO A 209 7.01 -6.66 23.11
C PRO A 209 8.02 -6.26 22.03
N ALA A 210 8.84 -7.22 21.60
CA ALA A 210 9.96 -6.95 20.72
C ALA A 210 9.49 -6.55 19.31
N ASP A 211 10.00 -5.43 18.77
CA ASP A 211 9.84 -5.03 17.36
C ASP A 211 10.35 -6.11 16.38
N ARG A 212 11.20 -7.00 16.88
CA ARG A 212 11.83 -8.09 16.15
C ARG A 212 11.60 -9.41 16.87
N ALA A 213 11.22 -10.41 16.11
CA ALA A 213 10.90 -11.74 16.59
C ALA A 213 11.88 -12.78 16.08
N VAL A 214 11.80 -13.97 16.68
CA VAL A 214 12.46 -15.18 16.23
C VAL A 214 11.42 -16.11 15.62
N VAL A 215 11.65 -16.57 14.39
CA VAL A 215 10.85 -17.65 13.80
C VAL A 215 11.62 -18.95 13.98
N ARG A 216 11.00 -19.93 14.65
CA ARG A 216 11.61 -21.24 14.90
C ARG A 216 10.78 -22.32 14.23
N ARG A 217 11.43 -23.25 13.54
CA ARG A 217 10.79 -24.45 12.98
C ARG A 217 11.65 -25.68 13.25
N HIS A 218 10.98 -26.80 13.50
CA HIS A 218 11.61 -28.09 13.73
C HIS A 218 10.97 -29.16 12.83
N ARG A 219 11.79 -30.08 12.31
CA ARG A 219 11.36 -31.29 11.60
C ARG A 219 12.24 -32.47 11.99
N THR A 220 11.66 -33.65 12.07
CA THR A 220 12.39 -34.92 12.14
C THR A 220 12.46 -35.52 10.74
N MET A 221 13.65 -35.91 10.29
CA MET A 221 13.87 -36.50 8.96
C MET A 221 15.04 -37.47 8.96
N ALA A 222 15.29 -38.17 7.86
CA ALA A 222 16.46 -39.06 7.73
C ALA A 222 17.79 -38.27 7.86
N VAL A 223 18.78 -38.83 8.57
CA VAL A 223 20.10 -38.19 8.77
C VAL A 223 20.76 -37.79 7.45
N ASP A 224 20.70 -38.66 6.44
CA ASP A 224 21.31 -38.40 5.13
C ASP A 224 20.67 -37.19 4.44
N ARG A 225 19.34 -37.02 4.57
CA ARG A 225 18.61 -35.87 4.01
C ARG A 225 18.96 -34.57 4.72
N ALA A 226 19.08 -34.61 6.05
CA ALA A 226 19.50 -33.45 6.83
C ALA A 226 20.95 -33.05 6.48
N THR A 227 21.83 -34.02 6.23
CA THR A 227 23.21 -33.79 5.80
C THR A 227 23.29 -33.26 4.36
N ASP A 228 22.45 -33.77 3.46
CA ASP A 228 22.31 -33.27 2.09
C ASP A 228 21.92 -31.78 2.06
N LEU A 229 21.04 -31.33 2.96
CA LEU A 229 20.66 -29.91 3.06
C LEU A 229 21.86 -29.00 3.32
N LEU A 230 22.77 -29.42 4.20
CA LEU A 230 23.96 -28.64 4.53
C LEU A 230 24.95 -28.59 3.36
N SER A 231 25.02 -29.64 2.54
CA SER A 231 25.94 -29.71 1.41
C SER A 231 25.40 -29.10 0.10
N ARG A 232 24.08 -29.19 -0.13
CA ARG A 232 23.41 -28.71 -1.36
C ARG A 232 22.15 -27.89 -1.06
N PRO A 233 22.27 -26.76 -0.32
CA PRO A 233 21.10 -25.99 0.11
C PRO A 233 20.32 -25.37 -1.05
N ALA A 234 20.97 -25.03 -2.18
CA ALA A 234 20.30 -24.43 -3.33
C ALA A 234 19.24 -25.36 -3.95
N GLU A 235 19.63 -26.60 -4.26
CA GLU A 235 18.76 -27.60 -4.88
C GLU A 235 17.55 -27.89 -3.99
N LEU A 236 17.81 -28.03 -2.70
CA LEU A 236 16.84 -28.45 -1.71
C LEU A 236 15.85 -27.34 -1.31
N LEU A 237 16.31 -26.09 -1.20
CA LEU A 237 15.45 -24.93 -0.97
C LEU A 237 14.79 -24.41 -2.26
N GLY A 238 15.13 -24.97 -3.44
CA GLY A 238 14.62 -24.47 -4.71
C GLY A 238 15.11 -23.05 -4.98
N ALA A 239 16.35 -22.77 -4.58
CA ALA A 239 17.04 -21.52 -4.81
C ALA A 239 18.07 -21.69 -5.93
N THR A 240 18.53 -20.57 -6.47
CA THR A 240 19.65 -20.53 -7.43
C THR A 240 20.90 -20.04 -6.74
N VAL A 241 22.08 -20.43 -7.22
CA VAL A 241 23.36 -19.91 -6.71
C VAL A 241 23.80 -18.75 -7.59
N GLN A 242 24.04 -17.59 -6.98
CA GLN A 242 24.66 -16.43 -7.63
C GLN A 242 25.86 -15.97 -6.80
N GLY A 243 27.08 -16.30 -7.25
CA GLY A 243 28.29 -16.05 -6.47
C GLY A 243 28.30 -16.90 -5.19
N ASP A 244 28.42 -16.24 -4.04
CA ASP A 244 28.38 -16.84 -2.69
C ASP A 244 26.99 -16.79 -2.04
N GLU A 245 25.97 -16.35 -2.77
CA GLU A 245 24.60 -16.19 -2.27
C GLU A 245 23.64 -17.24 -2.85
N LEU A 246 22.73 -17.75 -2.01
CA LEU A 246 21.54 -18.46 -2.48
C LEU A 246 20.43 -17.45 -2.74
N VAL A 247 19.78 -17.55 -3.88
CA VAL A 247 18.76 -16.62 -4.36
C VAL A 247 17.44 -17.35 -4.52
N LEU A 248 16.47 -16.98 -3.68
CA LEU A 248 15.09 -17.45 -3.75
C LEU A 248 14.26 -16.45 -4.57
N PRO A 249 13.59 -16.88 -5.64
CA PRO A 249 12.81 -15.99 -6.50
C PRO A 249 11.52 -15.55 -5.81
N VAL A 250 11.26 -14.23 -5.77
CA VAL A 250 10.04 -13.65 -5.18
C VAL A 250 9.43 -12.59 -6.12
N GLY A 251 9.07 -13.03 -7.33
CA GLY A 251 8.47 -12.14 -8.34
C GLY A 251 9.44 -11.03 -8.77
N GLY A 252 9.09 -9.77 -8.49
CA GLY A 252 9.95 -8.60 -8.72
C GLY A 252 11.05 -8.41 -7.67
N LEU A 253 11.05 -9.20 -6.60
CA LEU A 253 12.08 -9.22 -5.57
C LEU A 253 12.85 -10.54 -5.59
N GLU A 254 13.95 -10.56 -4.87
CA GLU A 254 14.77 -11.71 -4.54
C GLU A 254 15.02 -11.75 -3.03
N VAL A 255 14.96 -12.93 -2.44
CA VAL A 255 15.56 -13.16 -1.12
C VAL A 255 16.96 -13.71 -1.35
N ARG A 256 17.96 -13.07 -0.76
CA ARG A 256 19.35 -13.49 -0.82
C ARG A 256 19.83 -13.97 0.53
N LEU A 257 20.40 -15.17 0.54
CA LEU A 257 21.01 -15.82 1.70
C LEU A 257 22.52 -15.89 1.48
N GLN A 258 23.26 -15.04 2.17
CA GLN A 258 24.72 -15.04 2.13
C GLN A 258 25.28 -15.86 3.30
N ALA A 259 26.06 -16.90 3.04
CA ALA A 259 26.65 -17.71 4.11
C ALA A 259 27.62 -16.87 4.97
N VAL A 260 27.55 -17.06 6.30
CA VAL A 260 28.37 -16.35 7.30
C VAL A 260 29.31 -17.30 8.03
N ALA A 261 28.87 -18.54 8.31
CA ALA A 261 29.67 -19.61 8.92
C ALA A 261 29.06 -21.00 8.60
N ALA A 262 29.89 -22.06 8.61
CA ALA A 262 29.50 -23.41 8.18
C ALA A 262 29.89 -24.56 9.15
N ASP A 263 30.41 -24.26 10.35
CA ASP A 263 30.90 -25.31 11.26
C ASP A 263 29.72 -26.07 11.90
N GLY A 264 29.36 -27.21 11.30
CA GLY A 264 28.32 -28.13 11.80
C GLY A 264 26.87 -27.70 11.55
N GLY A 265 26.66 -26.60 10.81
CA GLY A 265 25.34 -26.06 10.44
C GLY A 265 25.46 -24.92 9.42
N LEU A 266 24.34 -24.45 8.88
CA LEU A 266 24.32 -23.32 7.95
C LEU A 266 23.89 -22.05 8.69
N VAL A 267 24.77 -21.05 8.76
CA VAL A 267 24.40 -19.70 9.20
C VAL A 267 24.45 -18.76 8.00
N ALA A 268 23.33 -18.12 7.69
CA ALA A 268 23.19 -17.23 6.55
C ALA A 268 22.55 -15.89 6.94
N ARG A 269 22.99 -14.82 6.28
CA ARG A 269 22.34 -13.51 6.32
C ARG A 269 21.21 -13.47 5.29
N TRP A 270 20.00 -13.19 5.74
CA TRP A 270 18.80 -13.03 4.91
C TRP A 270 18.60 -11.57 4.54
N ARG A 271 18.35 -11.30 3.26
CA ARG A 271 18.12 -9.96 2.73
C ARG A 271 17.05 -9.97 1.64
N TRP A 272 16.27 -8.90 1.58
CA TRP A 272 15.38 -8.62 0.45
C TRP A 272 16.07 -7.69 -0.55
N VAL A 273 16.02 -8.01 -1.84
CA VAL A 273 16.64 -7.23 -2.92
C VAL A 273 15.64 -7.05 -4.06
N PRO A 274 15.42 -5.82 -4.57
CA PRO A 274 14.69 -5.62 -5.81
C PRO A 274 15.46 -6.21 -6.99
N LYS A 275 14.76 -6.90 -7.90
CA LYS A 275 15.39 -7.33 -9.15
C LYS A 275 15.87 -6.11 -9.94
N PRO A 276 16.99 -6.21 -10.68
CA PRO A 276 17.44 -5.13 -11.55
C PRO A 276 16.31 -4.63 -12.46
N GLY A 277 16.08 -3.31 -12.49
CA GLY A 277 15.00 -2.71 -13.27
C GLY A 277 13.62 -2.73 -12.61
N THR A 278 13.50 -3.22 -11.37
CA THR A 278 12.27 -3.11 -10.56
C THR A 278 12.46 -2.06 -9.46
N ALA A 279 11.46 -1.19 -9.28
CA ALA A 279 11.41 -0.21 -8.20
C ALA A 279 10.39 -0.64 -7.14
N SER A 280 10.53 -1.87 -6.64
CA SER A 280 9.62 -2.44 -5.64
C SER A 280 10.14 -2.14 -4.24
N PRO A 281 9.31 -1.64 -3.31
CA PRO A 281 9.67 -1.58 -1.91
C PRO A 281 9.95 -3.00 -1.41
N VAL A 282 10.88 -3.12 -0.47
CA VAL A 282 11.22 -4.41 0.16
C VAL A 282 10.46 -4.57 1.48
N PRO A 283 10.03 -5.80 1.83
CA PRO A 283 9.31 -6.05 3.09
C PRO A 283 10.11 -5.59 4.32
N ASP A 284 11.41 -5.85 4.32
CA ASP A 284 12.33 -5.37 5.35
C ASP A 284 13.68 -5.00 4.74
N ALA A 285 14.10 -3.76 4.96
CA ALA A 285 15.40 -3.27 4.51
C ALA A 285 16.55 -3.69 5.44
N ARG A 286 16.24 -4.13 6.68
CA ARG A 286 17.26 -4.65 7.61
C ARG A 286 17.54 -6.11 7.29
N ASN A 287 18.80 -6.51 7.45
CA ASN A 287 19.17 -7.91 7.30
C ASN A 287 18.76 -8.69 8.55
N SER A 288 18.29 -9.92 8.35
CA SER A 288 18.04 -10.91 9.40
C SER A 288 19.03 -12.07 9.29
N THR A 289 19.03 -12.98 10.25
CA THR A 289 19.95 -14.14 10.27
C THR A 289 19.18 -15.43 10.36
N VAL A 290 19.55 -16.41 9.55
CA VAL A 290 18.99 -17.74 9.54
C VAL A 290 20.07 -18.72 9.96
N GLU A 291 19.77 -19.51 10.98
CA GLU A 291 20.58 -20.62 11.45
C GLU A 291 19.84 -21.92 11.16
N VAL A 292 20.50 -22.87 10.51
CA VAL A 292 20.00 -24.21 10.28
C VAL A 292 20.93 -25.20 10.97
N GLY A 293 20.41 -25.84 12.01
CA GLY A 293 21.13 -26.84 12.81
C GLY A 293 20.59 -28.24 12.57
N VAL A 294 21.49 -29.21 12.49
CA VAL A 294 21.14 -30.64 12.41
C VAL A 294 21.67 -31.33 13.66
N THR A 295 20.78 -31.95 14.41
CA THR A 295 21.13 -32.78 15.56
C THR A 295 20.76 -34.23 15.25
N PRO A 296 21.73 -35.16 15.15
CA PRO A 296 21.42 -36.58 14.99
C PRO A 296 20.50 -37.05 16.12
N ALA A 297 19.40 -37.71 15.79
CA ALA A 297 18.58 -38.38 16.79
C ALA A 297 19.27 -39.68 17.19
N SER A 298 19.18 -40.04 18.47
CA SER A 298 19.89 -41.19 19.02
C SER A 298 19.29 -42.51 18.49
N GLY A 299 20.02 -43.16 17.57
CA GLY A 299 19.96 -44.62 17.33
C GLY A 299 18.94 -45.14 16.31
N ASP A 300 18.13 -44.29 15.68
CA ASP A 300 17.06 -44.70 14.75
C ASP A 300 17.28 -44.26 13.28
N GLY A 301 18.42 -43.64 12.97
CA GLY A 301 18.72 -43.13 11.63
C GLY A 301 17.99 -41.84 11.26
N THR A 302 17.35 -41.17 12.23
CA THR A 302 16.74 -39.85 12.04
C THR A 302 17.61 -38.72 12.61
N ALA A 303 17.34 -37.50 12.18
CA ALA A 303 17.94 -36.27 12.68
C ALA A 303 16.83 -35.23 12.92
N GLY A 304 17.01 -34.47 14.00
CA GLY A 304 16.28 -33.23 14.22
C GLY A 304 16.90 -32.11 13.40
N LEU A 305 16.11 -31.51 12.51
CA LEU A 305 16.45 -30.30 11.78
C LEU A 305 15.77 -29.12 12.46
N ALA A 306 16.54 -28.12 12.87
CA ALA A 306 16.04 -26.89 13.45
C ALA A 306 16.42 -25.69 12.56
N VAL A 307 15.43 -24.86 12.24
CA VAL A 307 15.63 -23.55 11.61
C VAL A 307 15.29 -22.47 12.61
N VAL A 308 16.18 -21.49 12.74
CA VAL A 308 16.01 -20.31 13.59
C VAL A 308 16.28 -19.07 12.76
N HIS A 309 15.24 -18.29 12.46
CA HIS A 309 15.34 -17.03 11.74
C HIS A 309 15.16 -15.87 12.72
N ARG A 310 16.25 -15.16 13.02
CA ARG A 310 16.33 -14.10 14.02
C ARG A 310 16.27 -12.72 13.38
N GLY A 311 15.71 -11.76 14.10
CA GLY A 311 15.67 -10.37 13.66
C GLY A 311 14.58 -10.12 12.62
N VAL A 312 13.53 -10.94 12.59
CA VAL A 312 12.38 -10.78 11.69
C VAL A 312 11.45 -9.70 12.25
N PRO A 313 10.87 -8.78 11.46
CA PRO A 313 9.81 -7.91 11.96
C PRO A 313 8.70 -8.73 12.63
N ALA A 314 8.28 -8.37 13.84
CA ALA A 314 7.29 -9.17 14.57
C ALA A 314 5.97 -9.35 13.79
N SER A 315 5.58 -8.35 12.99
CA SER A 315 4.44 -8.39 12.06
C SER A 315 4.52 -9.47 10.97
N ASP A 316 5.74 -9.91 10.65
CA ASP A 316 6.04 -10.78 9.52
C ASP A 316 6.41 -12.20 9.97
N ALA A 317 6.57 -12.42 11.28
CA ALA A 317 7.07 -13.66 11.86
C ALA A 317 6.22 -14.87 11.43
N ILE A 318 4.90 -14.76 11.51
CA ILE A 318 3.97 -15.83 11.13
C ILE A 318 4.04 -16.10 9.63
N LEU A 319 4.12 -15.07 8.80
CA LEU A 319 4.21 -15.20 7.35
C LEU A 319 5.51 -15.91 6.92
N LEU A 320 6.65 -15.46 7.46
CA LEU A 320 7.93 -16.10 7.21
C LEU A 320 8.00 -17.52 7.79
N GLY A 321 7.30 -17.75 8.89
CA GLY A 321 7.09 -19.08 9.46
C GLY A 321 6.40 -20.05 8.51
N LEU A 322 5.31 -19.62 7.87
CA LEU A 322 4.60 -20.43 6.85
C LEU A 322 5.47 -20.70 5.62
N VAL A 323 6.30 -19.73 5.20
CA VAL A 323 7.28 -19.95 4.13
C VAL A 323 8.28 -21.02 4.55
N TRP A 324 8.82 -20.96 5.76
CA TRP A 324 9.73 -21.97 6.28
C TRP A 324 9.08 -23.35 6.41
N ASP A 325 7.83 -23.42 6.86
CA ASP A 325 7.09 -24.68 6.92
C ASP A 325 7.04 -25.35 5.55
N HIS A 326 6.67 -24.60 4.50
CA HIS A 326 6.66 -25.14 3.14
C HIS A 326 8.07 -25.54 2.65
N LEU A 327 9.08 -24.68 2.85
CA LEU A 327 10.44 -24.99 2.40
C LEU A 327 10.95 -26.28 3.06
N LEU A 328 10.67 -26.48 4.34
CA LEU A 328 11.05 -27.67 5.10
C LEU A 328 10.23 -28.91 4.70
N ASP A 329 8.93 -28.79 4.51
CA ASP A 329 8.07 -29.91 4.10
C ASP A 329 8.44 -30.38 2.69
N ARG A 330 8.83 -29.47 1.80
CA ARG A 330 9.34 -29.79 0.47
C ARG A 330 10.60 -30.66 0.53
N LEU A 331 11.43 -30.53 1.58
CA LEU A 331 12.60 -31.40 1.80
C LEU A 331 12.21 -32.85 2.09
N LEU A 332 11.08 -33.05 2.78
CA LEU A 332 10.56 -34.37 3.11
C LEU A 332 10.00 -35.09 1.87
N GLU A 333 9.38 -34.32 0.97
CA GLU A 333 8.64 -34.87 -0.18
C GLU A 333 9.48 -35.02 -1.46
N THR A 334 10.52 -34.21 -1.66
CA THR A 334 11.26 -34.17 -2.94
C THR A 334 12.26 -35.34 -3.06
N PRO A 335 12.20 -36.19 -4.10
CA PRO A 335 13.26 -37.17 -4.38
C PRO A 335 14.61 -36.48 -4.58
N ALA A 336 15.71 -37.10 -4.15
CA ALA A 336 17.06 -36.58 -4.42
C ALA A 336 17.27 -36.47 -5.95
N GLY A 337 17.18 -35.26 -6.50
CA GLY A 337 17.22 -35.00 -7.95
C GLY A 337 16.03 -34.24 -8.54
N GLY A 338 15.02 -33.85 -7.74
CA GLY A 338 13.82 -33.14 -8.19
C GLY A 338 13.87 -31.60 -8.08
N GLY A 339 14.97 -30.96 -8.47
CA GLY A 339 15.08 -29.49 -8.48
C GLY A 339 14.45 -28.87 -9.72
N GLY A 340 13.13 -28.62 -9.72
CA GLY A 340 12.48 -28.01 -10.91
C GLY A 340 11.05 -27.54 -10.77
N THR A 341 10.37 -27.79 -9.65
CA THR A 341 9.03 -27.23 -9.41
C THR A 341 9.14 -25.80 -8.87
N PRO A 342 8.51 -24.82 -9.54
CA PRO A 342 8.43 -23.45 -9.02
C PRO A 342 7.76 -23.43 -7.65
N HIS A 343 8.17 -22.50 -6.80
CA HIS A 343 7.52 -22.26 -5.53
C HIS A 343 6.06 -21.81 -5.73
N PRO A 344 5.16 -22.11 -4.79
CA PRO A 344 3.72 -21.83 -4.93
C PRO A 344 3.40 -20.35 -5.12
N TRP A 345 4.27 -19.43 -4.70
CA TRP A 345 4.12 -17.99 -4.90
C TRP A 345 4.54 -17.48 -6.27
N GLU A 346 5.43 -18.19 -6.98
CA GLU A 346 5.97 -17.72 -8.26
C GLU A 346 4.89 -17.46 -9.33
N PRO A 347 3.98 -18.42 -9.64
CA PRO A 347 2.93 -18.17 -10.64
C PRO A 347 1.96 -17.07 -10.20
N VAL A 348 1.64 -16.99 -8.89
CA VAL A 348 0.73 -15.99 -8.35
C VAL A 348 1.34 -14.59 -8.46
N LEU A 349 2.61 -14.42 -8.10
CA LEU A 349 3.32 -13.15 -8.21
C LEU A 349 3.50 -12.73 -9.68
N ALA A 350 3.74 -13.67 -10.59
CA ALA A 350 3.80 -13.38 -12.03
C ALA A 350 2.46 -12.84 -12.55
N GLU A 351 1.34 -13.48 -12.18
CA GLU A 351 0.00 -13.02 -12.56
C GLU A 351 -0.31 -11.61 -11.99
N LEU A 352 0.01 -11.38 -10.72
CA LEU A 352 -0.16 -10.07 -10.09
C LEU A 352 0.66 -8.99 -10.79
N ALA A 353 1.90 -9.29 -11.17
CA ALA A 353 2.74 -8.37 -11.93
C ALA A 353 2.14 -8.03 -13.30
N THR A 354 1.61 -9.02 -14.03
CA THR A 354 0.91 -8.78 -15.31
C THR A 354 -0.30 -7.87 -15.13
N ARG A 355 -1.14 -8.11 -14.10
CA ARG A 355 -2.31 -7.28 -13.80
C ARG A 355 -1.93 -5.85 -13.40
N ALA A 356 -0.86 -5.69 -12.62
CA ALA A 356 -0.34 -4.38 -12.23
C ALA A 356 0.17 -3.60 -13.45
N ALA A 357 0.94 -4.24 -14.32
CA ALA A 357 1.44 -3.62 -15.56
C ALA A 357 0.30 -3.17 -16.49
N ALA A 358 -0.72 -4.02 -16.67
CA ALA A 358 -1.91 -3.68 -17.46
C ALA A 358 -2.69 -2.49 -16.86
N THR A 359 -2.82 -2.45 -15.54
CA THR A 359 -3.47 -1.34 -14.83
C THR A 359 -2.66 -0.04 -14.94
N ALA A 360 -1.34 -0.11 -14.77
CA ALA A 360 -0.46 1.04 -14.94
C ALA A 360 -0.51 1.60 -16.38
N ALA A 361 -0.51 0.72 -17.40
CA ALA A 361 -0.66 1.11 -18.79
C ALA A 361 -2.01 1.78 -19.06
N ARG A 362 -3.12 1.24 -18.51
CA ARG A 362 -4.45 1.85 -18.59
C ARG A 362 -4.50 3.21 -17.91
N ASN A 363 -3.89 3.35 -16.73
CA ASN A 363 -3.86 4.61 -15.99
C ASN A 363 -3.01 5.66 -16.73
N ARG A 364 -1.84 5.29 -17.28
CA ARG A 364 -1.03 6.17 -18.13
C ARG A 364 -1.82 6.64 -19.35
N ARG A 365 -2.51 5.72 -20.04
CA ARG A 365 -3.36 6.07 -21.18
C ARG A 365 -4.47 7.04 -20.78
N ARG A 366 -5.20 6.77 -19.69
CA ARG A 366 -6.23 7.67 -19.16
C ARG A 366 -5.68 9.04 -18.78
N HIS A 367 -4.48 9.08 -18.20
CA HIS A 367 -3.79 10.33 -17.85
C HIS A 367 -3.45 11.12 -19.11
N LEU A 368 -2.86 10.49 -20.13
CA LEU A 368 -2.54 11.12 -21.41
C LEU A 368 -3.81 11.59 -22.15
N GLU A 369 -4.88 10.79 -22.17
CA GLU A 369 -6.18 11.17 -22.74
C GLU A 369 -6.83 12.34 -21.98
N PHE A 370 -6.69 12.38 -20.66
CA PHE A 370 -7.17 13.49 -19.84
C PHE A 370 -6.35 14.77 -20.11
N GLU A 371 -5.02 14.65 -20.16
CA GLU A 371 -4.12 15.76 -20.48
C GLU A 371 -4.40 16.28 -21.89
N ALA A 372 -4.48 15.41 -22.90
CA ALA A 372 -4.81 15.78 -24.28
C ALA A 372 -6.15 16.52 -24.37
N ARG A 373 -7.20 16.04 -23.69
CA ARG A 373 -8.49 16.74 -23.62
C ARG A 373 -8.38 18.11 -22.94
N ARG A 374 -7.59 18.22 -21.87
CA ARG A 374 -7.36 19.50 -21.17
C ARG A 374 -6.69 20.53 -22.08
N TRP A 375 -5.85 20.07 -23.01
CA TRP A 375 -5.05 20.88 -23.93
C TRP A 375 -5.62 21.00 -25.36
N GLY A 376 -6.86 20.58 -25.60
CA GLY A 376 -7.53 20.79 -26.88
C GLY A 376 -7.24 19.73 -27.96
N GLY A 377 -6.70 18.56 -27.60
CA GLY A 377 -6.62 17.38 -28.48
C GLY A 377 -5.31 16.62 -28.42
N ALA A 378 -4.18 17.30 -28.24
CA ALA A 378 -2.85 16.71 -28.11
C ALA A 378 -2.19 17.11 -26.77
N PRO A 379 -1.37 16.24 -26.15
CA PRO A 379 -0.58 16.62 -24.99
C PRO A 379 0.40 17.76 -25.35
N PRO A 380 0.69 18.68 -24.41
CA PRO A 380 1.64 19.76 -24.64
C PRO A 380 3.07 19.24 -24.69
N SER A 381 3.98 20.03 -25.27
CA SER A 381 5.42 19.85 -25.10
C SER A 381 5.86 20.20 -23.66
N ASP A 382 7.02 19.71 -23.23
CA ASP A 382 7.57 20.04 -21.91
C ASP A 382 7.83 21.55 -21.72
N GLY A 383 8.14 22.26 -22.81
CA GLY A 383 8.27 23.71 -22.81
C GLY A 383 6.96 24.39 -22.42
N LEU A 384 5.86 24.05 -23.12
CA LEU A 384 4.52 24.60 -22.83
C LEU A 384 4.01 24.26 -21.43
N ARG A 385 4.39 23.11 -20.86
CA ARG A 385 4.05 22.74 -19.47
C ARG A 385 4.65 23.68 -18.43
N ARG A 386 5.79 24.31 -18.73
CA ARG A 386 6.56 25.11 -17.77
C ARG A 386 6.30 26.61 -17.87
N VAL A 387 5.59 27.06 -18.90
CA VAL A 387 5.26 28.49 -19.07
C VAL A 387 4.29 28.92 -17.97
N PRO A 388 4.64 29.91 -17.13
CA PRO A 388 3.80 30.37 -16.02
C PRO A 388 2.69 31.33 -16.49
N ALA A 389 1.89 30.92 -17.48
CA ALA A 389 0.85 31.72 -18.12
C ALA A 389 -0.45 30.91 -18.32
N ASN A 390 -1.50 31.54 -18.85
CA ASN A 390 -2.80 30.94 -19.15
C ASN A 390 -2.77 30.03 -20.41
N THR A 391 -1.76 29.18 -20.53
CA THR A 391 -1.53 28.29 -21.69
C THR A 391 -2.67 27.31 -21.91
N ILE A 392 -3.27 26.76 -20.86
CA ILE A 392 -4.45 25.88 -20.96
C ILE A 392 -5.68 26.67 -21.40
N GLY A 393 -5.82 27.91 -20.93
CA GLY A 393 -6.91 28.80 -21.34
C GLY A 393 -6.84 29.08 -22.83
N LEU A 394 -5.67 29.50 -23.31
CA LEU A 394 -5.44 29.77 -24.73
C LEU A 394 -5.53 28.50 -25.60
N ALA A 395 -5.00 27.36 -25.14
CA ALA A 395 -5.10 26.08 -25.88
C ALA A 395 -6.55 25.63 -26.10
N ARG A 396 -7.47 25.95 -25.18
CA ARG A 396 -8.91 25.66 -25.33
C ARG A 396 -9.60 26.56 -26.35
N LEU A 397 -9.07 27.77 -26.57
CA LEU A 397 -9.60 28.71 -27.54
C LEU A 397 -9.03 28.46 -28.94
N ASP A 398 -7.71 28.31 -29.05
CA ASP A 398 -7.00 28.06 -30.31
C ASP A 398 -5.65 27.36 -30.03
N ARG A 399 -5.66 26.02 -30.13
CA ARG A 399 -4.47 25.19 -29.95
C ARG A 399 -3.42 25.40 -31.05
N PRO A 400 -3.78 25.40 -32.36
CA PRO A 400 -2.83 25.69 -33.44
C PRO A 400 -2.09 27.02 -33.26
N PHE A 401 -2.79 28.08 -32.84
CA PHE A 401 -2.16 29.38 -32.57
C PHE A 401 -1.14 29.28 -31.43
N LEU A 402 -1.49 28.63 -30.31
CA LEU A 402 -0.58 28.48 -29.19
C LEU A 402 0.71 27.74 -29.58
N ASP A 403 0.59 26.67 -30.38
CA ASP A 403 1.75 25.91 -30.84
C ASP A 403 2.62 26.76 -31.78
N ALA A 404 2.03 27.48 -32.74
CA ALA A 404 2.76 28.39 -33.61
C ALA A 404 3.45 29.53 -32.84
N LEU A 405 2.80 30.05 -31.79
CA LEU A 405 3.36 31.09 -30.93
C LEU A 405 4.56 30.57 -30.10
N ALA A 406 4.48 29.32 -29.64
CA ALA A 406 5.57 28.68 -28.91
C ALA A 406 6.82 28.45 -29.78
N ASP A 407 6.62 28.16 -31.06
CA ASP A 407 7.70 27.96 -32.04
C ASP A 407 8.29 29.28 -32.57
N ALA A 408 7.59 30.41 -32.36
CA ALA A 408 8.05 31.72 -32.82
C ALA A 408 9.26 32.24 -32.03
N ALA A 409 10.07 33.07 -32.69
CA ALA A 409 11.23 33.68 -32.04
C ALA A 409 10.80 34.62 -30.88
N PRO A 410 11.63 34.75 -29.81
CA PRO A 410 11.26 35.52 -28.61
C PRO A 410 10.82 36.96 -28.85
N ASP A 411 11.35 37.62 -29.87
CA ASP A 411 11.01 38.98 -30.25
C ASP A 411 9.75 39.09 -31.12
N VAL A 412 9.38 38.02 -31.86
CA VAL A 412 8.02 37.89 -32.41
C VAL A 412 7.02 37.74 -31.27
N GLN A 413 7.30 36.88 -30.28
CA GLN A 413 6.46 36.72 -29.09
C GLN A 413 6.25 38.04 -28.36
N ARG A 414 7.32 38.84 -28.13
CA ARG A 414 7.19 40.19 -27.54
C ARG A 414 6.32 41.14 -28.38
N ALA A 415 6.44 41.09 -29.70
CA ALA A 415 5.62 41.92 -30.58
C ALA A 415 4.14 41.52 -30.53
N VAL A 416 3.83 40.21 -30.54
CA VAL A 416 2.48 39.68 -30.32
C VAL A 416 1.95 40.10 -28.94
N ALA A 417 2.80 40.07 -27.91
CA ALA A 417 2.40 40.46 -26.55
C ALA A 417 1.97 41.93 -26.46
N ARG A 418 2.75 42.83 -27.08
CA ARG A 418 2.42 44.26 -27.16
C ARG A 418 1.12 44.50 -27.92
N TRP A 419 0.94 43.81 -29.05
CA TRP A 419 -0.31 43.88 -29.79
C TRP A 419 -1.49 43.40 -28.95
N GLY A 420 -1.36 42.25 -28.27
CA GLY A 420 -2.42 41.67 -27.42
C GLY A 420 -2.83 42.62 -26.29
N ALA A 421 -1.87 43.26 -25.61
CA ALA A 421 -2.17 44.24 -24.57
C ALA A 421 -2.93 45.45 -25.11
N ARG A 422 -2.51 45.98 -26.26
CA ARG A 422 -3.19 47.10 -26.92
C ARG A 422 -4.60 46.71 -27.34
N GLN A 423 -4.77 45.51 -27.89
CA GLN A 423 -6.05 44.99 -28.35
C GLN A 423 -7.02 44.77 -27.19
N ALA A 424 -6.57 44.15 -26.09
CA ALA A 424 -7.36 44.00 -24.87
C ALA A 424 -7.84 45.36 -24.34
N CYS A 425 -6.92 46.33 -24.25
CA CYS A 425 -7.25 47.68 -23.80
C CYS A 425 -8.20 48.41 -24.76
N ALA A 426 -8.05 48.22 -26.07
CA ALA A 426 -8.92 48.85 -27.07
C ALA A 426 -10.35 48.34 -26.96
N LEU A 427 -10.53 47.02 -26.84
CA LEU A 427 -11.84 46.38 -26.65
C LEU A 427 -12.52 46.87 -25.37
N ALA A 428 -11.76 47.05 -24.29
CA ALA A 428 -12.27 47.56 -23.01
C ALA A 428 -12.41 49.10 -22.93
N GLY A 429 -12.12 49.83 -24.00
CA GLY A 429 -12.17 51.30 -24.02
C GLY A 429 -11.11 51.99 -23.15
N LEU A 430 -10.03 51.30 -22.81
CA LEU A 430 -8.98 51.77 -21.91
C LEU A 430 -7.87 52.57 -22.61
N THR A 431 -7.78 52.51 -23.95
CA THR A 431 -6.74 53.21 -24.73
C THR A 431 -6.82 54.73 -24.65
N GLY A 432 -8.00 55.29 -24.36
CA GLY A 432 -8.19 56.74 -24.15
C GLY A 432 -7.85 57.22 -22.74
N ILE A 433 -7.60 56.30 -21.80
CA ILE A 433 -7.33 56.65 -20.40
C ILE A 433 -5.85 56.99 -20.26
N GLY A 434 -5.55 58.26 -19.96
CA GLY A 434 -4.19 58.80 -20.09
C GLY A 434 -3.07 58.06 -19.33
N TRP A 435 -3.36 57.41 -18.20
CA TRP A 435 -2.34 56.61 -17.50
C TRP A 435 -2.11 55.23 -18.13
N ILE A 436 -3.15 54.61 -18.71
CA ILE A 436 -3.04 53.36 -19.48
C ILE A 436 -2.41 53.63 -20.85
N ALA A 437 -2.82 54.70 -21.53
CA ALA A 437 -2.25 55.12 -22.81
C ALA A 437 -0.72 55.30 -22.72
N ARG A 438 -0.24 55.98 -21.66
CA ARG A 438 1.20 56.13 -21.41
C ARG A 438 1.91 54.78 -21.21
N ALA A 439 1.28 53.84 -20.50
CA ALA A 439 1.84 52.51 -20.30
C ALA A 439 1.92 51.70 -21.59
N LEU A 440 0.88 51.74 -22.44
CA LEU A 440 0.90 51.11 -23.76
C LEU A 440 1.98 51.72 -24.66
N THR A 441 2.17 53.04 -24.63
CA THR A 441 3.26 53.69 -25.37
C THR A 441 4.65 53.31 -24.84
N ALA A 442 4.82 53.15 -23.52
CA ALA A 442 6.07 52.66 -22.94
C ALA A 442 6.39 51.23 -23.43
N LEU A 443 5.39 50.34 -23.45
CA LEU A 443 5.53 48.98 -24.00
C LEU A 443 5.95 48.98 -25.47
N GLU A 444 5.37 49.86 -26.30
CA GLU A 444 5.73 50.03 -27.72
C GLU A 444 7.19 50.47 -27.89
N ARG A 445 7.71 51.30 -26.99
CA ARG A 445 9.11 51.75 -26.98
C ARG A 445 10.08 50.76 -26.31
N GLY A 446 9.57 49.71 -25.67
CA GLY A 446 10.38 48.80 -24.87
C GLY A 446 10.91 49.42 -23.57
N GLU A 447 10.23 50.46 -23.07
CA GLU A 447 10.55 51.13 -21.81
C GLU A 447 9.86 50.42 -20.63
N PRO A 448 10.39 50.54 -19.40
CA PRO A 448 9.72 50.06 -18.19
C PRO A 448 8.33 50.68 -18.03
N LEU A 449 7.39 49.90 -17.47
CA LEU A 449 6.04 50.37 -17.23
C LEU A 449 6.02 51.54 -16.22
N PRO A 450 5.34 52.65 -16.54
CA PRO A 450 5.24 53.79 -15.63
C PRO A 450 4.23 53.53 -14.50
N PRO A 451 4.29 54.30 -13.40
CA PRO A 451 3.25 54.26 -12.38
C PRO A 451 1.84 54.52 -12.95
N PRO A 452 0.80 53.79 -12.50
CA PRO A 452 0.78 52.90 -11.34
C PRO A 452 1.08 51.41 -11.65
N PHE A 453 1.60 51.07 -12.84
CA PHE A 453 1.82 49.66 -13.22
C PHE A 453 3.07 49.03 -12.60
N ASP A 454 3.87 49.81 -11.87
CA ASP A 454 4.92 49.35 -10.98
C ASP A 454 4.37 48.59 -9.75
N ASP A 455 3.09 48.76 -9.42
CA ASP A 455 2.38 48.08 -8.34
C ASP A 455 0.97 47.64 -8.77
N ASP A 456 0.71 46.33 -8.76
CA ASP A 456 -0.57 45.77 -9.21
C ASP A 456 -1.76 46.31 -8.41
N GLN A 457 -1.61 46.44 -7.10
CA GLN A 457 -2.68 46.90 -6.22
C GLN A 457 -3.03 48.37 -6.52
N GLN A 458 -2.03 49.17 -6.86
CA GLN A 458 -2.25 50.57 -7.25
C GLN A 458 -2.93 50.68 -8.61
N ALA A 459 -2.54 49.84 -9.60
CA ALA A 459 -3.19 49.80 -10.89
C ALA A 459 -4.69 49.43 -10.77
N TRP A 460 -5.01 48.42 -9.94
CA TRP A 460 -6.40 48.03 -9.66
C TRP A 460 -7.18 49.11 -8.91
N ALA A 461 -6.61 49.67 -7.84
CA ALA A 461 -7.26 50.75 -7.10
C ALA A 461 -7.53 51.96 -8.01
N ARG A 462 -6.61 52.26 -8.93
CA ARG A 462 -6.77 53.35 -9.88
C ARG A 462 -7.82 53.06 -10.93
N LEU A 463 -7.92 51.82 -11.42
CA LEU A 463 -8.96 51.41 -12.36
C LEU A 463 -10.37 51.66 -11.78
N TRP A 464 -10.59 51.28 -10.52
CA TRP A 464 -11.91 51.40 -9.89
C TRP A 464 -12.26 52.82 -9.42
N ALA A 465 -11.27 53.69 -9.22
CA ALA A 465 -11.48 55.04 -8.72
C ALA A 465 -11.52 56.13 -9.82
N ASP A 466 -11.17 55.81 -11.06
CA ASP A 466 -11.14 56.78 -12.16
C ASP A 466 -12.47 56.79 -12.92
N ASP A 467 -13.33 57.79 -12.66
CA ASP A 467 -14.67 57.93 -13.26
C ASP A 467 -14.68 57.98 -14.80
N ARG A 468 -13.53 58.17 -15.44
CA ARG A 468 -13.39 58.14 -16.91
C ARG A 468 -13.32 56.72 -17.47
N VAL A 469 -13.04 55.72 -16.62
CA VAL A 469 -12.97 54.31 -17.02
C VAL A 469 -14.38 53.82 -17.36
N PRO A 470 -14.62 53.29 -18.58
CA PRO A 470 -15.92 52.74 -18.93
C PRO A 470 -16.29 51.57 -18.02
N SER A 471 -17.59 51.37 -17.80
CA SER A 471 -18.11 50.20 -17.09
C SER A 471 -18.91 49.35 -18.07
N THR A 472 -18.24 48.41 -18.73
CA THR A 472 -18.87 47.46 -19.65
C THR A 472 -18.67 46.03 -19.17
N THR A 473 -19.63 45.17 -19.48
CA THR A 473 -19.59 43.75 -19.12
C THR A 473 -19.70 42.87 -20.35
N VAL A 474 -19.03 41.72 -20.32
CA VAL A 474 -19.06 40.72 -21.39
C VAL A 474 -19.40 39.33 -20.82
N THR A 475 -19.90 38.46 -21.69
CA THR A 475 -19.88 37.01 -21.43
C THR A 475 -18.59 36.45 -22.00
N THR A 476 -17.76 35.84 -21.15
CA THR A 476 -16.47 35.27 -21.57
C THR A 476 -16.68 34.02 -22.45
N PRO A 477 -15.67 33.61 -23.25
CA PRO A 477 -15.77 32.44 -24.14
C PRO A 477 -16.12 31.11 -23.44
N ASP A 478 -15.88 31.00 -22.14
CA ASP A 478 -16.28 29.84 -21.32
C ASP A 478 -17.74 29.91 -20.83
N GLY A 479 -18.48 30.96 -21.19
CA GLY A 479 -19.88 31.17 -20.87
C GLY A 479 -20.15 31.94 -19.58
N THR A 480 -19.12 32.42 -18.88
CA THR A 480 -19.33 33.20 -17.64
C THR A 480 -19.90 34.58 -17.96
N PRO A 481 -21.12 34.93 -17.49
CA PRO A 481 -21.76 36.20 -17.81
C PRO A 481 -21.32 37.34 -16.87
N ASN A 482 -21.59 38.59 -17.28
CA ASN A 482 -21.43 39.80 -16.47
C ASN A 482 -20.01 40.09 -15.96
N CYS A 483 -18.98 39.65 -16.70
CA CYS A 483 -17.59 39.93 -16.35
C CYS A 483 -17.21 41.35 -16.78
N SER A 484 -16.58 42.15 -15.89
CA SER A 484 -16.10 43.50 -16.25
C SER A 484 -15.01 43.41 -17.32
N GLN A 485 -15.26 44.04 -18.46
CA GLN A 485 -14.34 44.03 -19.60
C GLN A 485 -13.01 44.72 -19.26
N GLN A 486 -13.07 45.78 -18.46
CA GLN A 486 -11.91 46.55 -18.00
C GLN A 486 -11.05 45.75 -17.02
N ALA A 487 -11.69 45.04 -16.09
CA ALA A 487 -10.99 44.15 -15.17
C ALA A 487 -10.29 42.99 -15.90
N ILE A 488 -10.90 42.46 -16.97
CA ILE A 488 -10.28 41.45 -17.83
C ILE A 488 -9.06 42.01 -18.58
N ALA A 489 -9.16 43.24 -19.08
CA ALA A 489 -8.13 43.83 -19.94
C ALA A 489 -6.91 44.39 -19.19
N LEU A 490 -7.09 44.90 -17.96
CA LEU A 490 -6.02 45.55 -17.20
C LEU A 490 -4.76 44.67 -17.02
N PRO A 491 -4.86 43.37 -16.64
CA PRO A 491 -3.69 42.51 -16.48
C PRO A 491 -2.83 42.37 -17.75
N ALA A 492 -3.42 42.54 -18.93
CA ALA A 492 -2.69 42.42 -20.20
C ALA A 492 -1.54 43.43 -20.32
N VAL A 493 -1.65 44.61 -19.71
CA VAL A 493 -0.59 45.63 -19.74
C VAL A 493 0.67 45.15 -19.00
N ARG A 494 0.52 44.56 -17.82
CA ARG A 494 1.66 43.98 -17.07
C ARG A 494 2.17 42.71 -17.73
N ALA A 495 1.27 41.85 -18.21
CA ALA A 495 1.64 40.63 -18.91
C ALA A 495 2.52 40.90 -20.15
N ALA A 496 2.28 41.97 -20.90
CA ALA A 496 3.14 42.34 -22.04
C ALA A 496 4.58 42.71 -21.65
N ALA A 497 4.83 43.06 -20.38
CA ALA A 497 6.16 43.36 -19.86
C ALA A 497 6.83 42.14 -19.20
N HIS A 498 6.23 40.94 -19.27
CA HIS A 498 6.78 39.73 -18.66
C HIS A 498 8.19 39.41 -19.20
N GLU A 499 9.10 38.98 -18.33
CA GLU A 499 10.48 38.64 -18.70
C GLU A 499 10.54 37.51 -19.73
N ASP A 500 9.80 36.41 -19.46
CA ASP A 500 9.48 35.35 -20.42
C ASP A 500 8.53 35.87 -21.55
N PRO A 501 9.03 35.97 -22.79
CA PRO A 501 8.24 36.48 -23.92
C PRO A 501 7.04 35.61 -24.30
N LEU A 502 7.16 34.30 -24.17
CA LEU A 502 6.08 33.37 -24.49
C LEU A 502 4.96 33.51 -23.47
N ALA A 503 5.30 33.61 -22.19
CA ALA A 503 4.32 33.85 -21.12
C ALA A 503 3.53 35.15 -21.37
N GLY A 504 4.24 36.24 -21.66
CA GLY A 504 3.61 37.53 -21.94
C GLY A 504 2.70 37.50 -23.18
N ALA A 505 3.12 36.83 -24.26
CA ALA A 505 2.32 36.70 -25.47
C ALA A 505 1.06 35.85 -25.25
N VAL A 506 1.18 34.73 -24.53
CA VAL A 506 0.04 33.86 -24.20
C VAL A 506 -1.01 34.63 -23.38
N ASP A 507 -0.59 35.28 -22.31
CA ASP A 507 -1.52 35.96 -21.40
C ASP A 507 -2.21 37.15 -22.06
N THR A 508 -1.47 37.98 -22.79
CA THR A 508 -2.04 39.16 -23.46
C THR A 508 -3.07 38.79 -24.52
N VAL A 509 -2.82 37.77 -25.35
CA VAL A 509 -3.78 37.29 -26.34
C VAL A 509 -4.97 36.61 -25.67
N TYR A 510 -4.74 35.85 -24.60
CA TYR A 510 -5.81 35.27 -23.80
C TYR A 510 -6.73 36.34 -23.20
N PHE A 511 -6.18 37.39 -22.57
CA PHE A 511 -6.96 38.50 -22.03
C PHE A 511 -7.68 39.30 -23.12
N ALA A 512 -7.07 39.50 -24.29
CA ALA A 512 -7.74 40.13 -25.43
C ALA A 512 -8.94 39.30 -25.92
N ALA A 513 -8.79 37.98 -26.00
CA ALA A 513 -9.86 37.06 -26.35
C ALA A 513 -10.99 37.07 -25.31
N LEU A 514 -10.66 37.06 -24.01
CA LEU A 514 -11.66 37.17 -22.94
C LEU A 514 -12.40 38.52 -22.99
N ALA A 515 -11.69 39.63 -23.23
CA ALA A 515 -12.27 40.97 -23.31
C ALA A 515 -13.19 41.13 -24.53
N ALA A 516 -12.99 40.38 -25.61
CA ALA A 516 -13.89 40.34 -26.76
C ALA A 516 -15.17 39.53 -26.53
N GLY A 517 -15.19 38.63 -25.54
CA GLY A 517 -16.35 37.79 -25.25
C GLY A 517 -16.79 36.94 -26.43
N ALA A 518 -17.99 37.19 -26.97
CA ALA A 518 -18.52 36.45 -28.11
C ALA A 518 -17.64 36.55 -29.37
N ASP A 519 -16.95 37.68 -29.55
CA ASP A 519 -16.15 37.97 -30.75
C ASP A 519 -14.69 37.50 -30.63
N HIS A 520 -14.36 36.68 -29.62
CA HIS A 520 -13.00 36.20 -29.36
C HIS A 520 -12.34 35.51 -30.57
N ARG A 521 -13.11 34.88 -31.45
CA ARG A 521 -12.59 34.23 -32.66
C ARG A 521 -11.98 35.23 -33.64
N GLU A 522 -12.54 36.43 -33.74
CA GLU A 522 -12.00 37.48 -34.61
C GLU A 522 -10.67 38.00 -34.06
N VAL A 523 -10.55 38.12 -32.73
CA VAL A 523 -9.29 38.48 -32.07
C VAL A 523 -8.22 37.42 -32.31
N LEU A 524 -8.55 36.13 -32.17
CA LEU A 524 -7.60 35.04 -32.41
C LEU A 524 -7.20 34.94 -33.90
N ALA A 525 -8.12 35.20 -34.83
CA ALA A 525 -7.79 35.29 -36.25
C ALA A 525 -6.82 36.46 -36.54
N ALA A 526 -7.06 37.64 -35.96
CA ALA A 526 -6.15 38.77 -36.08
C ALA A 526 -4.77 38.49 -35.46
N ALA A 527 -4.73 37.82 -34.30
CA ALA A 527 -3.49 37.40 -33.65
C ALA A 527 -2.68 36.44 -34.54
N ASN A 528 -3.35 35.48 -35.18
CA ASN A 528 -2.73 34.55 -36.13
C ASN A 528 -2.11 35.27 -37.33
N VAL A 529 -2.81 36.25 -37.92
CA VAL A 529 -2.27 37.04 -39.04
C VAL A 529 -1.00 37.79 -38.63
N ILE A 530 -1.02 38.44 -37.47
CA ILE A 530 0.13 39.19 -36.96
C ILE A 530 1.31 38.27 -36.66
N LEU A 531 1.06 37.12 -36.05
CA LEU A 531 2.08 36.11 -35.80
C LEU A 531 2.73 35.64 -37.11
N ALA A 532 1.92 35.36 -38.14
CA ALA A 532 2.40 34.91 -39.45
C ALA A 532 3.23 36.00 -40.15
N ASP A 533 2.73 37.23 -40.21
CA ASP A 533 3.41 38.36 -40.86
C ASP A 533 4.77 38.66 -40.21
N LEU A 534 4.83 38.68 -38.87
CA LEU A 534 6.06 38.94 -38.13
C LEU A 534 7.07 37.79 -38.22
N SER A 535 6.59 36.56 -38.38
CA SER A 535 7.44 35.39 -38.55
C SER A 535 8.02 35.32 -39.97
N ALA A 536 7.26 35.77 -40.98
CA ALA A 536 7.69 35.78 -42.39
C ALA A 536 8.62 36.95 -42.74
N ALA A 537 8.62 38.03 -41.96
CA ALA A 537 9.51 39.18 -42.15
C ALA A 537 10.99 38.91 -41.74
N ARG A 538 11.35 37.64 -41.53
CA ARG A 538 12.69 37.16 -41.14
C ARG A 538 13.11 36.03 -42.06
#